data_AF-A0A2C9KCT0-F1
#
_entry.id   AF-A0A2C9KCT0-F1
#
_cell.length_a   1.000
_cell.length_b   1.000
_cell.length_c   1.000
_cell.angle_alpha   90.00
_cell.angle_beta   90.00
_cell.angle_gamma   90.00
#
_symmetry.space_group_name_H-M   'P 1'
#
loop_
_entity.id
_entity.type
_entity.pdbx_description
1 polymer ?
#
loop_
_entity_poly.entity_id
_entity_poly.type
_entity_poly.pdbx_seq_one_letter_code
_entity_poly.pdbx_strand_id
1 'polypeptide(L)'
;MARRVAVVTGSNKGIGFAIVRALCKQFDGDVILTARDEGRGQAAVKALQGEGLQPKFQPLDIDDHNSVIRLRDFLQQTYGGLDILVNNAAILFHDESLPYGKRAKEVIKTNYFSNLDVCNVLFPILRPHARVVNLSSVMSQIGLNGCSEALRARFTDPTISIEELSSLMQRFVDLSQDGKQDEAGYFSSYHGYAMSKIGVTVMSMIQQKELDKSGADDIVVNACCPGYVDTDMSEHKGFLTIDQGAEGPIYCALLPPNVSSPRGKFISQKNIVEWKMYTRIAVVTGANKGIGFAIVRALCKKFEGDVLLTSRNVDLGKKAVEELEKEGLHPKFHQLDLNDHNSVVKLRNFLQDTYGGLDVLVNNAGIAYKNSSTAPFSEQAEVTNKTNFFDTLNVCEVLFPLLRPHARVVNVSSMASQMALNQCSSELKARFTDPNITMDELKSLIKQFIDTAQNNKHREAGFANSAYGTSKIGVTVMSMIQQRELDAKGADDIVVNACCPGYVNTDMSSHQGHLTIDQGAETPVYCALLPPNIDHPRGKFIREKKVAEWKA
;
A
#
# COMPACT_ATOMS: atom_id res chain seq x y z
N MET A 1 -3.31 -44.23 7.18
CA MET A 1 -3.05 -42.77 7.24
C MET A 1 -3.31 -42.29 8.65
N ALA A 2 -2.57 -41.28 9.13
CA ALA A 2 -2.83 -40.69 10.45
C ALA A 2 -4.21 -40.01 10.46
N ARG A 3 -4.99 -40.21 11.53
CA ARG A 3 -6.35 -39.68 11.66
C ARG A 3 -6.34 -38.15 11.54
N ARG A 4 -7.32 -37.58 10.83
CA ARG A 4 -7.45 -36.12 10.68
C ARG A 4 -7.84 -35.47 12.00
N VAL A 5 -7.41 -34.24 12.24
CA VAL A 5 -7.67 -33.51 13.48
C VAL A 5 -8.02 -32.05 13.24
N ALA A 6 -9.04 -31.58 13.95
CA ALA A 6 -9.48 -30.19 13.99
C ALA A 6 -9.31 -29.62 15.40
N VAL A 7 -8.85 -28.37 15.52
CA VAL A 7 -8.67 -27.67 16.79
C VAL A 7 -9.47 -26.37 16.77
N VAL A 8 -10.23 -26.10 17.84
CA VAL A 8 -10.96 -24.84 18.01
C VAL A 8 -10.51 -24.16 19.30
N THR A 9 -9.89 -22.98 19.21
CA THR A 9 -9.38 -22.27 20.39
C THR A 9 -10.51 -21.62 21.21
N GLY A 10 -10.44 -21.70 22.54
CA GLY A 10 -11.41 -21.05 23.44
C GLY A 10 -12.86 -21.52 23.22
N SER A 11 -13.05 -22.84 23.11
CA SER A 11 -14.28 -23.48 22.64
C SER A 11 -15.15 -24.09 23.73
N ASN A 12 -14.91 -23.76 25.01
CA ASN A 12 -15.75 -24.23 26.12
C ASN A 12 -17.11 -23.50 26.24
N LYS A 13 -17.37 -22.46 25.45
CA LYS A 13 -18.64 -21.72 25.43
C LYS A 13 -18.84 -20.94 24.12
N GLY A 14 -20.03 -20.35 23.96
CA GLY A 14 -20.35 -19.42 22.89
C GLY A 14 -20.15 -20.02 21.49
N ILE A 15 -19.63 -19.21 20.57
CA ILE A 15 -19.41 -19.59 19.17
C ILE A 15 -18.45 -20.79 19.06
N GLY A 16 -17.33 -20.78 19.81
CA GLY A 16 -16.36 -21.89 19.77
C GLY A 16 -16.96 -23.25 20.14
N PHE A 17 -17.88 -23.28 21.11
CA PHE A 17 -18.61 -24.49 21.48
C PHE A 17 -19.50 -24.99 20.33
N ALA A 18 -20.23 -24.09 19.67
CA ALA A 18 -21.06 -24.43 18.53
C ALA A 18 -20.23 -24.88 17.31
N ILE A 19 -19.04 -24.31 17.10
CA ILE A 19 -18.10 -24.76 16.07
C ILE A 19 -17.63 -26.20 16.36
N VAL A 20 -17.20 -26.51 17.60
CA VAL A 20 -16.84 -27.89 17.97
C VAL A 20 -18.01 -28.84 17.74
N ARG A 21 -19.21 -28.46 18.19
CA ARG A 21 -20.44 -29.24 17.96
C ARG A 21 -20.69 -29.54 16.49
N ALA A 22 -20.56 -28.54 15.63
CA ALA A 22 -20.78 -28.68 14.20
C ALA A 22 -19.68 -29.50 13.51
N LEU A 23 -18.41 -29.32 13.89
CA LEU A 23 -17.30 -30.13 13.40
C LEU A 23 -17.46 -31.60 13.79
N CYS A 24 -17.85 -31.90 15.03
CA CYS A 24 -18.09 -33.29 15.44
C CYS A 24 -19.17 -33.98 14.60
N LYS A 25 -20.10 -33.22 13.99
CA LYS A 25 -21.16 -33.74 13.12
C LYS A 25 -20.74 -33.88 11.66
N GLN A 26 -19.77 -33.09 11.19
CA GLN A 26 -19.50 -32.90 9.75
C GLN A 26 -18.06 -33.24 9.34
N PHE A 27 -17.11 -33.17 10.26
CA PHE A 27 -15.70 -33.43 9.98
C PHE A 27 -15.36 -34.90 10.20
N ASP A 28 -14.80 -35.54 9.18
CA ASP A 28 -14.27 -36.91 9.28
C ASP A 28 -12.88 -36.88 9.94
N GLY A 29 -12.86 -36.81 11.27
CA GLY A 29 -11.66 -36.77 12.09
C GLY A 29 -11.95 -36.55 13.56
N ASP A 30 -10.90 -36.35 14.35
CA ASP A 30 -11.04 -35.99 15.75
C ASP A 30 -11.14 -34.47 15.92
N VAL A 31 -12.00 -34.02 16.83
CA VAL A 31 -12.18 -32.59 17.13
C VAL A 31 -11.69 -32.31 18.54
N ILE A 32 -10.75 -31.38 18.65
CA ILE A 32 -10.16 -30.94 19.91
C ILE A 32 -10.84 -29.65 20.36
N LEU A 33 -11.56 -29.74 21.47
CA LEU A 33 -12.06 -28.61 22.26
C LEU A 33 -10.94 -28.14 23.17
N THR A 34 -10.68 -26.82 23.19
CA THR A 34 -9.67 -26.24 24.07
C THR A 34 -10.22 -25.14 24.95
N ALA A 35 -9.65 -25.03 26.14
CA ALA A 35 -9.95 -24.00 27.12
C ALA A 35 -8.77 -23.80 28.06
N ARG A 36 -8.66 -22.61 28.66
CA ARG A 36 -7.68 -22.33 29.72
C ARG A 36 -7.97 -23.11 30.98
N ASP A 37 -9.24 -23.12 31.37
CA ASP A 37 -9.72 -23.78 32.57
C ASP A 37 -10.15 -25.22 32.24
N GLU A 38 -9.45 -26.18 32.85
CA GLU A 38 -9.70 -27.61 32.62
C GLU A 38 -11.11 -28.02 33.06
N GLY A 39 -11.61 -27.49 34.17
CA GLY A 39 -12.96 -27.80 34.67
C GLY A 39 -14.05 -27.39 33.67
N ARG A 40 -13.98 -26.16 33.16
CA ARG A 40 -14.91 -25.64 32.13
C ARG A 40 -14.76 -26.38 30.81
N GLY A 41 -13.54 -26.73 30.42
CA GLY A 41 -13.27 -27.53 29.23
C GLY A 41 -13.91 -28.92 29.30
N GLN A 42 -13.70 -29.64 30.41
CA GLN A 42 -14.29 -30.95 30.65
C GLN A 42 -15.82 -30.89 30.76
N ALA A 43 -16.36 -29.84 31.38
CA ALA A 43 -17.81 -29.63 31.42
C ALA A 43 -18.41 -29.45 30.02
N ALA A 44 -17.74 -28.69 29.15
CA ALA A 44 -18.16 -28.51 27.76
C ALA A 44 -18.07 -29.82 26.96
N VAL A 45 -17.02 -30.62 27.14
CA VAL A 45 -16.92 -31.96 26.53
C VAL A 45 -18.07 -32.85 26.98
N LYS A 46 -18.38 -32.91 28.29
CA LYS A 46 -19.51 -33.70 28.81
C LYS A 46 -20.85 -33.25 28.23
N ALA A 47 -21.06 -31.95 28.05
CA ALA A 47 -22.29 -31.43 27.44
C ALA A 47 -22.45 -31.95 26.00
N LEU A 48 -21.37 -31.92 25.20
CA LEU A 48 -21.38 -32.45 23.83
C LEU A 48 -21.51 -33.97 23.77
N GLN A 49 -20.94 -34.69 24.74
CA GLN A 49 -21.15 -36.14 24.91
C GLN A 49 -22.60 -36.48 25.22
N GLY A 50 -23.31 -35.64 25.97
CA GLY A 50 -24.76 -35.75 26.16
C GLY A 50 -25.56 -35.62 24.87
N GLU A 51 -25.02 -34.94 23.84
CA GLU A 51 -25.58 -34.89 22.48
C GLU A 51 -25.15 -36.08 21.58
N GLY A 52 -24.40 -37.05 22.13
CA GLY A 52 -23.87 -38.19 21.37
C GLY A 52 -22.58 -37.88 20.58
N LEU A 53 -21.96 -36.72 20.78
CA LEU A 53 -20.71 -36.32 20.14
C LEU A 53 -19.49 -36.72 20.97
N GLN A 54 -18.32 -36.81 20.35
CA GLN A 54 -17.09 -37.28 21.04
C GLN A 54 -15.90 -36.33 20.83
N PRO A 55 -16.00 -35.04 21.22
CA PRO A 55 -14.84 -34.16 21.20
C PRO A 55 -13.81 -34.60 22.26
N LYS A 56 -12.53 -34.34 21.98
CA LYS A 56 -11.44 -34.52 22.94
C LYS A 56 -11.08 -33.17 23.56
N PHE A 57 -10.62 -33.17 24.80
CA PHE A 57 -10.15 -31.97 25.48
C PHE A 57 -8.62 -31.84 25.40
N GLN A 58 -8.12 -30.63 25.19
CA GLN A 58 -6.73 -30.24 25.47
C GLN A 58 -6.70 -28.84 26.10
N PRO A 59 -5.96 -28.63 27.20
CA PRO A 59 -5.79 -27.30 27.77
C PRO A 59 -5.04 -26.39 26.82
N LEU A 60 -5.52 -25.15 26.65
CA LEU A 60 -4.83 -24.13 25.86
C LEU A 60 -5.08 -22.76 26.47
N ASP A 61 -3.99 -22.11 26.87
CA ASP A 61 -3.93 -20.67 27.03
C ASP A 61 -3.17 -20.04 25.87
N ILE A 62 -3.86 -19.27 25.04
CA ILE A 62 -3.24 -18.60 23.90
C ILE A 62 -2.33 -17.43 24.34
N ASP A 63 -2.47 -16.95 25.58
CA ASP A 63 -1.57 -15.94 26.15
C ASP A 63 -0.27 -16.54 26.72
N ASP A 64 -0.15 -17.88 26.79
CA ASP A 64 1.06 -18.62 27.21
C ASP A 64 1.68 -19.38 26.04
N HIS A 65 2.79 -18.88 25.51
CA HIS A 65 3.55 -19.51 24.42
C HIS A 65 3.89 -21.00 24.70
N ASN A 66 4.22 -21.35 25.95
CA ASN A 66 4.52 -22.73 26.30
C ASN A 66 3.26 -23.62 26.25
N SER A 67 2.08 -23.06 26.52
CA SER A 67 0.82 -23.77 26.33
C SER A 67 0.56 -24.08 24.85
N VAL A 68 0.89 -23.16 23.95
CA VAL A 68 0.78 -23.38 22.51
C VAL A 68 1.78 -24.45 22.04
N ILE A 69 3.02 -24.42 22.53
CA ILE A 69 4.03 -25.46 22.27
C ILE A 69 3.55 -26.84 22.73
N ARG A 70 3.01 -26.96 23.94
CA ARG A 70 2.47 -28.24 24.45
C ARG A 70 1.37 -28.78 23.53
N LEU A 71 0.48 -27.91 23.04
CA LEU A 71 -0.56 -28.31 22.08
C LEU A 71 0.05 -28.77 20.74
N ARG A 72 1.03 -28.04 20.20
CA ARG A 72 1.76 -28.43 18.98
C ARG A 72 2.37 -29.82 19.12
N ASP A 73 3.09 -30.06 20.22
CA ASP A 73 3.80 -31.32 20.44
C ASP A 73 2.80 -32.47 20.60
N PHE A 74 1.69 -32.26 21.31
CA PHE A 74 0.59 -33.21 21.38
C PHE A 74 0.01 -33.55 20.00
N LEU A 75 -0.26 -32.54 19.17
CA LEU A 75 -0.82 -32.72 17.81
C LEU A 75 0.16 -33.47 16.92
N GLN A 76 1.44 -33.10 16.95
CA GLN A 76 2.48 -33.74 16.16
C GLN A 76 2.69 -35.21 16.58
N GLN A 77 2.75 -35.48 17.88
CA GLN A 77 2.96 -36.84 18.39
C GLN A 77 1.75 -37.75 18.18
N THR A 78 0.53 -37.22 18.33
CA THR A 78 -0.70 -38.01 18.27
C THR A 78 -1.26 -38.17 16.86
N TYR A 79 -1.18 -37.11 16.05
CA TYR A 79 -1.82 -37.05 14.73
C TYR A 79 -0.83 -36.85 13.58
N GLY A 80 0.44 -36.54 13.86
CA GLY A 80 1.46 -36.26 12.84
C GLY A 80 1.32 -34.90 12.16
N GLY A 81 0.35 -34.07 12.56
CA GLY A 81 0.08 -32.74 12.01
C GLY A 81 -1.35 -32.27 12.27
N LEU A 82 -1.76 -31.18 11.62
CA LEU A 82 -3.03 -30.48 11.84
C LEU A 82 -3.79 -30.22 10.53
N ASP A 83 -5.09 -30.53 10.48
CA ASP A 83 -5.93 -30.33 9.27
C ASP A 83 -6.81 -29.08 9.36
N ILE A 84 -7.37 -28.79 10.53
CA ILE A 84 -8.24 -27.63 10.71
C ILE A 84 -7.81 -26.88 11.96
N LEU A 85 -7.56 -25.59 11.82
CA LEU A 85 -7.34 -24.67 12.94
C LEU A 85 -8.40 -23.57 12.91
N VAL A 86 -9.19 -23.47 13.96
CA VAL A 86 -10.13 -22.36 14.15
C VAL A 86 -9.66 -21.51 15.33
N ASN A 87 -9.04 -20.38 15.02
CA ASN A 87 -8.60 -19.38 15.98
C ASN A 87 -9.79 -18.51 16.42
N ASN A 88 -10.55 -19.03 17.40
CA ASN A 88 -11.78 -18.42 17.93
C ASN A 88 -11.57 -17.65 19.24
N ALA A 89 -10.58 -18.04 20.06
CA ALA A 89 -10.32 -17.40 21.34
C ALA A 89 -10.08 -15.88 21.19
N ALA A 90 -10.85 -15.10 21.94
CA ALA A 90 -10.78 -13.64 21.96
C ALA A 90 -11.42 -13.07 23.23
N ILE A 91 -11.06 -11.84 23.55
CA ILE A 91 -11.64 -11.05 24.65
C ILE A 91 -12.18 -9.71 24.14
N LEU A 92 -13.13 -9.17 24.90
CA LEU A 92 -13.68 -7.82 24.80
C LEU A 92 -14.00 -7.37 26.22
N PHE A 93 -13.69 -6.12 26.55
CA PHE A 93 -14.04 -5.53 27.85
C PHE A 93 -15.35 -4.75 27.73
N HIS A 94 -16.26 -4.98 28.67
CA HIS A 94 -17.48 -4.15 28.88
C HIS A 94 -17.36 -3.27 30.12
N ASP A 95 -16.51 -3.67 31.07
CA ASP A 95 -16.24 -2.87 32.26
C ASP A 95 -15.38 -1.65 31.90
N GLU A 96 -15.90 -0.47 32.20
CA GLU A 96 -15.23 0.81 31.99
C GLU A 96 -14.39 1.28 33.20
N SER A 97 -14.36 0.52 34.29
CA SER A 97 -13.52 0.81 35.47
C SER A 97 -12.02 0.80 35.14
N LEU A 98 -11.62 0.03 34.12
CA LEU A 98 -10.24 -0.02 33.65
C LEU A 98 -9.93 1.11 32.64
N PRO A 99 -8.79 1.80 32.78
CA PRO A 99 -8.35 2.79 31.79
C PRO A 99 -8.34 2.22 30.37
N TYR A 100 -8.76 3.04 29.40
CA TYR A 100 -8.85 2.65 27.98
C TYR A 100 -7.57 1.97 27.48
N GLY A 101 -6.40 2.57 27.73
CA GLY A 101 -5.11 2.04 27.30
C GLY A 101 -4.82 0.63 27.83
N LYS A 102 -5.19 0.34 29.08
CA LYS A 102 -5.02 -1.01 29.65
C LYS A 102 -5.92 -2.01 28.95
N ARG A 103 -7.19 -1.65 28.70
CA ARG A 103 -8.14 -2.51 27.96
C ARG A 103 -7.68 -2.76 26.53
N ALA A 104 -7.28 -1.71 25.81
CA ALA A 104 -6.76 -1.81 24.45
C ALA A 104 -5.51 -2.71 24.38
N LYS A 105 -4.58 -2.58 25.34
CA LYS A 105 -3.38 -3.43 25.44
C LYS A 105 -3.74 -4.91 25.57
N GLU A 106 -4.60 -5.27 26.52
CA GLU A 106 -4.98 -6.66 26.74
C GLU A 106 -5.75 -7.23 25.53
N VAL A 107 -6.66 -6.44 24.93
CA VAL A 107 -7.41 -6.85 23.74
C VAL A 107 -6.48 -7.12 22.56
N ILE A 108 -5.53 -6.23 22.26
CA ILE A 108 -4.57 -6.42 21.16
C ILE A 108 -3.62 -7.59 21.44
N LYS A 109 -3.14 -7.72 22.69
CA LYS A 109 -2.32 -8.86 23.12
C LYS A 109 -3.02 -10.18 22.82
N THR A 110 -4.22 -10.40 23.37
CA THR A 110 -4.90 -11.69 23.25
C THR A 110 -5.49 -11.92 21.85
N ASN A 111 -6.15 -10.93 21.26
CA ASN A 111 -6.90 -11.15 20.00
C ASN A 111 -5.99 -11.16 18.77
N TYR A 112 -4.86 -10.43 18.80
CA TYR A 112 -3.94 -10.32 17.67
C TYR A 112 -2.60 -11.03 17.96
N PHE A 113 -1.81 -10.59 18.93
CA PHE A 113 -0.45 -11.12 19.12
C PHE A 113 -0.42 -12.60 19.53
N SER A 114 -1.27 -12.99 20.47
CA SER A 114 -1.42 -14.39 20.89
C SER A 114 -2.00 -15.28 19.78
N ASN A 115 -2.90 -14.74 18.96
CA ASN A 115 -3.42 -15.46 17.79
C ASN A 115 -2.32 -15.65 16.73
N LEU A 116 -1.52 -14.62 16.47
CA LEU A 116 -0.35 -14.70 15.61
C LEU A 116 0.66 -15.73 16.12
N ASP A 117 0.92 -15.78 17.44
CA ASP A 117 1.79 -16.78 18.06
C ASP A 117 1.26 -18.21 17.86
N VAL A 118 -0.05 -18.43 18.08
CA VAL A 118 -0.70 -19.72 17.77
C VAL A 118 -0.47 -20.11 16.30
N CYS A 119 -0.62 -19.17 15.37
CA CYS A 119 -0.33 -19.43 13.96
C CYS A 119 1.14 -19.78 13.74
N ASN A 120 2.08 -18.98 14.26
CA ASN A 120 3.52 -19.20 14.09
C ASN A 120 3.98 -20.57 14.63
N VAL A 121 3.40 -21.03 15.74
CA VAL A 121 3.74 -22.30 16.37
C VAL A 121 3.08 -23.49 15.66
N LEU A 122 1.86 -23.35 15.16
CA LEU A 122 1.10 -24.46 14.56
C LEU A 122 1.20 -24.57 13.04
N PHE A 123 1.53 -23.48 12.33
CA PHE A 123 1.69 -23.49 10.87
C PHE A 123 2.73 -24.50 10.37
N PRO A 124 3.89 -24.68 11.04
CA PRO A 124 4.88 -25.68 10.64
C PRO A 124 4.39 -27.13 10.64
N ILE A 125 3.27 -27.43 11.33
CA ILE A 125 2.70 -28.78 11.41
C ILE A 125 1.38 -28.92 10.63
N LEU A 126 0.99 -27.90 9.85
CA LEU A 126 -0.19 -28.02 8.98
C LEU A 126 0.05 -29.07 7.90
N ARG A 127 -0.94 -29.93 7.69
CA ARG A 127 -0.92 -30.92 6.62
C ARG A 127 -1.32 -30.31 5.27
N PRO A 128 -0.99 -30.96 4.14
CA PRO A 128 -1.59 -30.64 2.85
C PRO A 128 -3.12 -30.56 2.97
N HIS A 129 -3.73 -29.61 2.27
CA HIS A 129 -5.17 -29.32 2.33
C HIS A 129 -5.69 -28.79 3.67
N ALA A 130 -4.83 -28.28 4.56
CA ALA A 130 -5.29 -27.71 5.82
C ALA A 130 -6.16 -26.45 5.63
N ARG A 131 -7.10 -26.23 6.56
CA ARG A 131 -8.00 -25.07 6.60
C ARG A 131 -7.81 -24.30 7.90
N VAL A 132 -7.39 -23.05 7.81
CA VAL A 132 -7.23 -22.15 8.94
C VAL A 132 -8.30 -21.06 8.88
N VAL A 133 -9.03 -20.91 9.98
CA VAL A 133 -10.08 -19.91 10.14
C VAL A 133 -9.72 -18.99 11.30
N ASN A 134 -9.38 -17.76 10.97
CA ASN A 134 -9.12 -16.72 11.96
C ASN A 134 -10.40 -15.93 12.22
N LEU A 135 -10.95 -15.98 13.43
CA LEU A 135 -12.21 -15.30 13.75
C LEU A 135 -11.99 -13.79 13.83
N SER A 136 -12.47 -13.10 12.80
CA SER A 136 -12.54 -11.65 12.72
C SER A 136 -13.95 -11.15 13.11
N SER A 137 -14.32 -9.94 12.73
CA SER A 137 -15.61 -9.31 13.00
C SER A 137 -15.90 -8.25 11.94
N VAL A 138 -17.18 -7.92 11.73
CA VAL A 138 -17.59 -6.73 10.96
C VAL A 138 -16.98 -5.44 11.53
N MET A 139 -16.64 -5.44 12.82
CA MET A 139 -15.91 -4.35 13.44
C MET A 139 -14.54 -4.08 12.82
N SER A 140 -13.94 -5.05 12.13
CA SER A 140 -12.71 -4.82 11.35
C SER A 140 -12.95 -3.83 10.21
N GLN A 141 -14.05 -3.95 9.47
CA GLN A 141 -14.40 -3.02 8.39
C GLN A 141 -14.83 -1.66 8.91
N ILE A 142 -15.65 -1.64 9.97
CA ILE A 142 -16.09 -0.40 10.62
C ILE A 142 -14.86 0.35 11.16
N GLY A 143 -13.97 -0.35 11.85
CA GLY A 143 -12.73 0.23 12.37
C GLY A 143 -11.81 0.73 11.25
N LEU A 144 -11.66 -0.04 10.17
CA LEU A 144 -10.83 0.36 9.03
C LEU A 144 -11.35 1.64 8.35
N ASN A 145 -12.68 1.76 8.23
CA ASN A 145 -13.33 2.96 7.71
C ASN A 145 -13.25 4.15 8.69
N GLY A 146 -13.11 3.88 9.98
CA GLY A 146 -12.87 4.88 11.01
C GLY A 146 -11.41 5.33 11.14
N CYS A 147 -10.46 4.56 10.64
CA CYS A 147 -9.06 4.96 10.57
C CYS A 147 -8.84 6.11 9.56
N SER A 148 -7.79 6.89 9.80
CA SER A 148 -7.26 7.88 8.85
C SER A 148 -6.91 7.23 7.52
N GLU A 149 -6.90 8.05 6.47
CA GLU A 149 -6.57 7.58 5.12
C GLU A 149 -5.20 6.90 5.06
N ALA A 150 -4.18 7.45 5.73
CA ALA A 150 -2.84 6.87 5.76
C ALA A 150 -2.83 5.46 6.40
N LEU A 151 -3.49 5.28 7.55
CA LEU A 151 -3.58 3.98 8.20
C LEU A 151 -4.43 3.00 7.39
N ARG A 152 -5.53 3.47 6.81
CA ARG A 152 -6.37 2.66 5.92
C ARG A 152 -5.55 2.18 4.73
N ALA A 153 -4.80 3.06 4.09
CA ALA A 153 -3.92 2.73 2.98
C ALA A 153 -2.90 1.65 3.37
N ARG A 154 -2.30 1.74 4.57
CA ARG A 154 -1.38 0.70 5.05
C ARG A 154 -2.04 -0.64 5.36
N PHE A 155 -3.15 -0.67 6.09
CA PHE A 155 -3.87 -1.93 6.39
C PHE A 155 -4.45 -2.63 5.14
N THR A 156 -4.52 -1.91 4.02
CA THR A 156 -5.04 -2.41 2.75
C THR A 156 -3.97 -2.48 1.67
N ASP A 157 -2.71 -2.23 2.01
CA ASP A 157 -1.61 -2.31 1.05
C ASP A 157 -1.28 -3.78 0.79
N PRO A 158 -1.27 -4.25 -0.46
CA PRO A 158 -0.96 -5.64 -0.78
C PRO A 158 0.48 -6.04 -0.41
N THR A 159 1.36 -5.10 -0.11
CA THR A 159 2.78 -5.32 0.22
C THR A 159 3.06 -5.35 1.72
N ILE A 160 2.09 -5.07 2.59
CA ILE A 160 2.27 -5.10 4.05
C ILE A 160 2.78 -6.46 4.53
N SER A 161 3.78 -6.44 5.41
CA SER A 161 4.35 -7.63 6.05
C SER A 161 3.76 -7.85 7.44
N ILE A 162 3.94 -9.06 8.00
CA ILE A 162 3.52 -9.36 9.38
C ILE A 162 4.26 -8.47 10.39
N GLU A 163 5.54 -8.18 10.17
CA GLU A 163 6.35 -7.32 11.04
C GLU A 163 5.79 -5.90 11.06
N GLU A 164 5.45 -5.36 9.89
CA GLU A 164 4.90 -4.01 9.80
C GLU A 164 3.48 -3.93 10.39
N LEU A 165 2.62 -4.91 10.08
CA LEU A 165 1.30 -5.00 10.71
C LEU A 165 1.41 -5.06 12.24
N SER A 166 2.35 -5.85 12.75
CA SER A 166 2.62 -5.98 14.19
C SER A 166 3.14 -4.67 14.79
N SER A 167 3.99 -3.94 14.07
CA SER A 167 4.44 -2.60 14.45
C SER A 167 3.26 -1.61 14.52
N LEU A 168 2.33 -1.64 13.55
CA LEU A 168 1.12 -0.81 13.58
C LEU A 168 0.20 -1.15 14.76
N MET A 169 0.07 -2.43 15.10
CA MET A 169 -0.70 -2.87 16.27
C MET A 169 -0.02 -2.45 17.59
N GLN A 170 1.30 -2.57 17.68
CA GLN A 170 2.05 -2.15 18.86
C GLN A 170 2.00 -0.62 19.04
N ARG A 171 2.17 0.15 17.96
CA ARG A 171 2.02 1.60 17.96
C ARG A 171 0.65 2.04 18.47
N PHE A 172 -0.43 1.35 18.06
CA PHE A 172 -1.76 1.60 18.60
C PHE A 172 -1.83 1.37 20.12
N VAL A 173 -1.24 0.27 20.62
CA VAL A 173 -1.20 -0.03 22.07
C VAL A 173 -0.46 1.05 22.85
N ASP A 174 0.70 1.48 22.35
CA ASP A 174 1.55 2.48 22.98
C ASP A 174 0.84 3.83 23.04
N LEU A 175 0.29 4.29 21.91
CA LEU A 175 -0.50 5.53 21.84
C LEU A 175 -1.76 5.48 22.72
N SER A 176 -2.38 4.30 22.84
CA SER A 176 -3.55 4.11 23.69
C SER A 176 -3.24 4.23 25.18
N GLN A 177 -2.00 3.98 25.62
CA GLN A 177 -1.62 4.24 27.02
C GLN A 177 -1.71 5.72 27.35
N ASP A 178 -1.40 6.58 26.39
CA ASP A 178 -1.36 8.04 26.54
C ASP A 178 -2.62 8.74 26.00
N GLY A 179 -3.59 8.00 25.47
CA GLY A 179 -4.83 8.56 24.88
C GLY A 179 -4.64 9.25 23.53
N LYS A 180 -3.55 8.99 22.82
CA LYS A 180 -3.15 9.68 21.56
C LYS A 180 -3.53 8.92 20.28
N GLN A 181 -4.23 7.80 20.41
CA GLN A 181 -4.57 6.94 19.28
C GLN A 181 -5.43 7.65 18.22
N ASP A 182 -6.37 8.50 18.65
CA ASP A 182 -7.27 9.24 17.74
C ASP A 182 -6.52 10.31 16.94
N GLU A 183 -5.62 11.05 17.60
CA GLU A 183 -4.75 12.05 16.95
C GLU A 183 -3.83 11.40 15.89
N ALA A 184 -3.39 10.17 16.15
CA ALA A 184 -2.62 9.37 15.20
C ALA A 184 -3.49 8.70 14.11
N GLY A 185 -4.81 8.91 14.14
CA GLY A 185 -5.75 8.44 13.13
C GLY A 185 -6.24 7.02 13.31
N TYR A 186 -6.00 6.37 14.45
CA TYR A 186 -6.56 5.05 14.74
C TYR A 186 -8.01 5.16 15.17
N PHE A 187 -8.79 4.11 14.90
CA PHE A 187 -10.14 4.02 15.41
C PHE A 187 -10.16 3.56 16.88
N SER A 188 -10.59 4.43 17.79
CA SER A 188 -10.56 4.19 19.24
C SER A 188 -11.82 3.59 19.85
N SER A 189 -12.93 3.49 19.11
CA SER A 189 -14.15 2.92 19.69
C SER A 189 -14.00 1.42 19.97
N TYR A 190 -14.79 0.91 20.90
CA TYR A 190 -14.81 -0.52 21.30
C TYR A 190 -13.48 -1.02 21.92
N HIS A 191 -12.76 -0.18 22.65
CA HIS A 191 -11.62 -0.58 23.49
C HIS A 191 -10.53 -1.36 22.74
N GLY A 192 -10.22 -0.95 21.50
CA GLY A 192 -9.24 -1.62 20.65
C GLY A 192 -9.71 -2.93 20.02
N TYR A 193 -10.95 -3.37 20.26
CA TYR A 193 -11.49 -4.59 19.65
C TYR A 193 -11.53 -4.48 18.13
N ALA A 194 -12.04 -3.37 17.60
CA ALA A 194 -12.07 -3.12 16.16
C ALA A 194 -10.65 -3.18 15.56
N MET A 195 -9.68 -2.53 16.19
CA MET A 195 -8.27 -2.59 15.78
C MET A 195 -7.71 -4.00 15.81
N SER A 196 -8.00 -4.79 16.86
CA SER A 196 -7.57 -6.19 16.94
C SER A 196 -8.14 -7.03 15.80
N LYS A 197 -9.38 -6.75 15.39
CA LYS A 197 -10.05 -7.48 14.29
C LYS A 197 -9.58 -7.00 12.92
N ILE A 198 -9.15 -5.73 12.75
CA ILE A 198 -8.37 -5.31 11.57
C ILE A 198 -7.10 -6.14 11.49
N GLY A 199 -6.31 -6.19 12.58
CA GLY A 199 -5.08 -6.98 12.66
C GLY A 199 -5.30 -8.43 12.25
N VAL A 200 -6.30 -9.10 12.83
CA VAL A 200 -6.62 -10.51 12.47
C VAL A 200 -7.01 -10.67 11.00
N THR A 201 -7.80 -9.75 10.43
CA THR A 201 -8.17 -9.82 9.02
C THR A 201 -6.96 -9.67 8.11
N VAL A 202 -6.14 -8.63 8.32
CA VAL A 202 -4.95 -8.35 7.49
C VAL A 202 -3.90 -9.46 7.65
N MET A 203 -3.67 -9.93 8.87
CA MET A 203 -2.79 -11.08 9.16
C MET A 203 -3.18 -12.31 8.34
N SER A 204 -4.48 -12.63 8.28
CA SER A 204 -4.97 -13.79 7.52
C SER A 204 -4.67 -13.69 6.02
N MET A 205 -4.74 -12.46 5.47
CA MET A 205 -4.44 -12.19 4.07
C MET A 205 -2.94 -12.31 3.77
N ILE A 206 -2.09 -11.78 4.66
CA ILE A 206 -0.63 -11.90 4.56
C ILE A 206 -0.22 -13.38 4.63
N GLN A 207 -0.73 -14.12 5.62
CA GLN A 207 -0.48 -15.54 5.81
C GLN A 207 -0.83 -16.36 4.57
N GLN A 208 -2.00 -16.11 3.95
CA GLN A 208 -2.35 -16.79 2.71
C GLN A 208 -1.35 -16.47 1.58
N LYS A 209 -0.99 -15.19 1.41
CA LYS A 209 -0.05 -14.76 0.38
C LYS A 209 1.32 -15.42 0.56
N GLU A 210 1.78 -15.58 1.79
CA GLU A 210 3.05 -16.26 2.09
C GLU A 210 2.99 -17.76 1.77
N LEU A 211 1.87 -18.42 2.09
CA LEU A 211 1.64 -19.83 1.74
C LEU A 211 1.57 -20.05 0.22
N ASP A 212 0.94 -19.12 -0.51
CA ASP A 212 0.90 -19.16 -1.98
C ASP A 212 2.30 -19.05 -2.59
N LYS A 213 3.16 -18.20 -2.00
CA LYS A 213 4.55 -18.02 -2.43
C LYS A 213 5.45 -19.21 -2.09
N SER A 214 5.22 -19.87 -0.96
CA SER A 214 6.03 -21.01 -0.53
C SER A 214 5.74 -22.29 -1.31
N GLY A 215 4.64 -22.33 -2.07
CA GLY A 215 4.19 -23.51 -2.80
C GLY A 215 3.55 -24.56 -1.89
N ALA A 216 2.99 -24.17 -0.74
CA ALA A 216 2.33 -25.09 0.17
C ALA A 216 1.14 -25.80 -0.51
N ASP A 217 1.04 -27.12 -0.34
CA ASP A 217 0.02 -27.98 -0.96
C ASP A 217 -1.38 -27.65 -0.44
N ASP A 218 -2.04 -26.69 -1.11
CA ASP A 218 -3.44 -26.31 -0.92
C ASP A 218 -3.80 -25.98 0.55
N ILE A 219 -2.93 -25.27 1.27
CA ILE A 219 -3.30 -24.70 2.58
C ILE A 219 -4.10 -23.42 2.36
N VAL A 220 -5.25 -23.30 3.02
CA VAL A 220 -6.14 -22.13 2.91
C VAL A 220 -6.32 -21.48 4.27
N VAL A 221 -6.06 -20.17 4.33
CA VAL A 221 -6.28 -19.29 5.48
C VAL A 221 -7.34 -18.26 5.10
N ASN A 222 -8.40 -18.15 5.88
CA ASN A 222 -9.42 -17.11 5.71
C ASN A 222 -9.71 -16.43 7.05
N ALA A 223 -10.02 -15.13 6.98
CA ALA A 223 -10.62 -14.41 8.09
C ALA A 223 -12.15 -14.58 8.02
N CYS A 224 -12.80 -14.85 9.15
CA CYS A 224 -14.25 -15.06 9.18
C CYS A 224 -14.94 -14.23 10.25
N CYS A 225 -15.97 -13.48 9.86
CA CYS A 225 -16.90 -12.80 10.75
C CYS A 225 -18.11 -13.71 11.02
N PRO A 226 -18.33 -14.12 12.28
CA PRO A 226 -19.46 -14.97 12.67
C PRO A 226 -20.80 -14.20 12.73
N GLY A 227 -20.79 -12.88 12.50
CA GLY A 227 -21.96 -12.01 12.69
C GLY A 227 -22.13 -11.56 14.13
N TYR A 228 -23.29 -10.97 14.44
CA TYR A 228 -23.60 -10.47 15.79
C TYR A 228 -24.37 -11.54 16.57
N VAL A 229 -23.61 -12.34 17.32
CA VAL A 229 -24.07 -13.59 17.94
C VAL A 229 -24.38 -13.40 19.42
N ASP A 230 -25.52 -13.93 19.87
CA ASP A 230 -25.93 -13.97 21.27
C ASP A 230 -24.95 -14.80 22.11
N THR A 231 -24.11 -14.08 22.84
CA THR A 231 -23.06 -14.60 23.71
C THR A 231 -22.78 -13.60 24.84
N ASP A 232 -22.05 -14.04 25.89
CA ASP A 232 -21.51 -13.15 26.93
C ASP A 232 -20.72 -11.96 26.34
N MET A 233 -19.97 -12.20 25.25
CA MET A 233 -19.19 -11.14 24.57
C MET A 233 -20.09 -10.05 23.98
N SER A 234 -21.30 -10.40 23.56
CA SER A 234 -22.31 -9.45 23.08
C SER A 234 -23.23 -8.92 24.18
N GLU A 235 -23.01 -9.30 25.44
CA GLU A 235 -23.95 -9.09 26.56
C GLU A 235 -25.37 -9.60 26.25
N HIS A 236 -25.46 -10.73 25.55
CA HIS A 236 -26.72 -11.32 25.09
C HIS A 236 -27.61 -10.41 24.20
N LYS A 237 -26.99 -9.49 23.46
CA LYS A 237 -27.69 -8.57 22.54
C LYS A 237 -27.62 -9.00 21.07
N GLY A 238 -26.90 -10.09 20.76
CA GLY A 238 -26.79 -10.60 19.40
C GLY A 238 -28.12 -11.13 18.84
N PHE A 239 -28.32 -10.98 17.53
CA PHE A 239 -29.53 -11.48 16.84
C PHE A 239 -29.35 -12.87 16.22
N LEU A 240 -28.13 -13.39 16.18
CA LEU A 240 -27.84 -14.77 15.76
C LEU A 240 -27.67 -15.68 16.97
N THR A 241 -28.15 -16.91 16.87
CA THR A 241 -27.80 -17.96 17.84
C THR A 241 -26.34 -18.39 17.66
N ILE A 242 -25.76 -19.06 18.66
CA ILE A 242 -24.40 -19.61 18.57
C ILE A 242 -24.21 -20.57 17.39
N ASP A 243 -25.26 -21.32 17.01
CA ASP A 243 -25.22 -22.23 15.85
C ASP A 243 -25.21 -21.46 14.53
N GLN A 244 -26.06 -20.44 14.39
CA GLN A 244 -26.07 -19.56 13.22
C GLN A 244 -24.73 -18.83 13.08
N GLY A 245 -24.14 -18.39 14.20
CA GLY A 245 -22.82 -17.77 14.22
C GLY A 245 -21.68 -18.72 13.82
N ALA A 246 -21.82 -20.01 14.07
CA ALA A 246 -20.84 -21.02 13.70
C ALA A 246 -20.86 -21.38 12.20
N GLU A 247 -21.94 -21.08 11.48
CA GLU A 247 -22.09 -21.49 10.07
C GLU A 247 -20.99 -20.96 9.14
N GLY A 248 -20.59 -19.70 9.30
CA GLY A 248 -19.52 -19.08 8.50
C GLY A 248 -18.15 -19.74 8.78
N PRO A 249 -17.72 -19.84 10.04
CA PRO A 249 -16.49 -20.54 10.40
C PRO A 249 -16.46 -21.99 9.94
N ILE A 250 -17.58 -22.73 10.05
CA ILE A 250 -17.68 -24.12 9.58
C ILE A 250 -17.56 -24.21 8.06
N TYR A 251 -18.22 -23.31 7.33
CA TYR A 251 -18.06 -23.22 5.88
C TYR A 251 -16.59 -23.06 5.48
N CYS A 252 -15.84 -22.16 6.13
CA CYS A 252 -14.41 -21.98 5.88
C CYS A 252 -13.56 -23.21 6.27
N ALA A 253 -13.87 -23.82 7.41
CA ALA A 253 -13.14 -24.97 7.95
C ALA A 253 -13.30 -26.24 7.11
N LEU A 254 -14.43 -26.38 6.41
CA LEU A 254 -14.78 -27.56 5.62
C LEU A 254 -14.66 -27.33 4.10
N LEU A 255 -14.00 -26.26 3.66
CA LEU A 255 -13.75 -26.04 2.23
C LEU A 255 -13.03 -27.26 1.62
N PRO A 256 -13.45 -27.71 0.43
CA PRO A 256 -12.89 -28.90 -0.18
C PRO A 256 -11.42 -28.69 -0.59
N PRO A 257 -10.64 -29.77 -0.75
CA PRO A 257 -9.31 -29.71 -1.37
C PRO A 257 -9.31 -28.98 -2.72
N ASN A 258 -8.22 -28.26 -2.99
CA ASN A 258 -7.93 -27.51 -4.22
C ASN A 258 -8.94 -26.41 -4.53
N VAL A 259 -9.50 -25.80 -3.49
CA VAL A 259 -10.45 -24.69 -3.65
C VAL A 259 -9.72 -23.45 -4.16
N SER A 260 -10.22 -22.88 -5.27
CA SER A 260 -9.68 -21.62 -5.82
C SER A 260 -10.16 -20.39 -5.07
N SER A 261 -11.36 -20.46 -4.46
CA SER A 261 -11.96 -19.40 -3.66
C SER A 261 -13.05 -19.95 -2.74
N PRO A 262 -13.18 -19.48 -1.48
CA PRO A 262 -12.40 -18.40 -0.87
C PRO A 262 -11.02 -18.84 -0.36
N ARG A 263 -10.01 -18.02 -0.67
CA ARG A 263 -8.60 -18.19 -0.28
C ARG A 263 -8.00 -16.83 0.05
N GLY A 264 -7.55 -16.61 1.30
CA GLY A 264 -7.05 -15.31 1.76
C GLY A 264 -8.12 -14.22 1.78
N LYS A 265 -9.37 -14.58 2.07
CA LYS A 265 -10.53 -13.67 2.02
C LYS A 265 -11.10 -13.38 3.40
N PHE A 266 -11.82 -12.28 3.49
CA PHE A 266 -12.70 -11.97 4.62
C PHE A 266 -14.12 -12.48 4.31
N ILE A 267 -14.60 -13.40 5.12
CA ILE A 267 -15.88 -14.09 4.92
C ILE A 267 -16.88 -13.67 5.98
N SER A 268 -18.11 -13.37 5.59
CA SER A 268 -19.23 -13.19 6.53
C SER A 268 -20.46 -13.91 6.01
N GLN A 269 -21.10 -14.71 6.85
CA GLN A 269 -22.28 -15.51 6.49
C GLN A 269 -22.09 -16.29 5.17
N LYS A 270 -20.93 -16.94 5.00
CA LYS A 270 -20.53 -17.71 3.79
C LYS A 270 -20.33 -16.87 2.51
N ASN A 271 -20.44 -15.55 2.59
CA ASN A 271 -20.16 -14.65 1.49
C ASN A 271 -18.75 -14.05 1.62
N ILE A 272 -18.06 -13.91 0.50
CA ILE A 272 -16.85 -13.10 0.44
C ILE A 272 -17.28 -11.64 0.55
N VAL A 273 -16.81 -10.97 1.60
CA VAL A 273 -16.99 -9.53 1.74
C VAL A 273 -15.69 -8.88 1.30
N GLU A 274 -15.80 -7.99 0.32
CA GLU A 274 -14.63 -7.35 -0.28
C GLU A 274 -13.87 -6.53 0.78
N TRP A 275 -12.68 -6.99 1.12
CA TRP A 275 -11.69 -6.20 1.82
C TRP A 275 -10.92 -5.44 0.74
N LYS A 276 -11.33 -4.20 0.47
CA LYS A 276 -10.72 -3.39 -0.60
C LYS A 276 -9.25 -3.13 -0.28
N MET A 277 -8.37 -3.93 -0.87
CA MET A 277 -6.95 -3.66 -0.95
C MET A 277 -6.75 -2.54 -1.97
N TYR A 278 -6.11 -1.42 -1.60
CA TYR A 278 -5.87 -0.38 -2.60
C TYR A 278 -4.81 -0.87 -3.59
N THR A 279 -5.15 -0.82 -4.87
CA THR A 279 -4.19 -1.09 -5.93
C THR A 279 -3.17 0.05 -5.96
N ARG A 280 -1.87 -0.29 -6.05
CA ARG A 280 -0.82 0.72 -6.26
C ARG A 280 -0.97 1.35 -7.63
N ILE A 281 -0.64 2.63 -7.76
CA ILE A 281 -0.83 3.38 -9.00
C ILE A 281 0.40 4.21 -9.38
N ALA A 282 0.84 4.06 -10.62
CA ALA A 282 1.86 4.88 -11.25
C ALA A 282 1.27 5.79 -12.32
N VAL A 283 1.55 7.09 -12.26
CA VAL A 283 1.05 8.08 -13.23
C VAL A 283 2.20 8.63 -14.06
N VAL A 284 2.07 8.61 -15.39
CA VAL A 284 3.05 9.21 -16.32
C VAL A 284 2.39 10.33 -17.11
N THR A 285 2.94 11.54 -16.99
CA THR A 285 2.45 12.72 -17.71
C THR A 285 2.95 12.78 -19.15
N GLY A 286 2.08 13.14 -20.11
CA GLY A 286 2.48 13.34 -21.51
C GLY A 286 3.01 12.08 -22.19
N ALA A 287 2.32 10.95 -22.02
CA ALA A 287 2.82 9.62 -22.32
C ALA A 287 2.24 8.99 -23.59
N ASN A 288 1.55 9.75 -24.45
CA ASN A 288 1.00 9.21 -25.70
C ASN A 288 2.04 8.96 -26.81
N LYS A 289 3.31 9.36 -26.63
CA LYS A 289 4.41 9.12 -27.58
C LYS A 289 5.77 9.29 -26.92
N GLY A 290 6.84 8.96 -27.66
CA GLY A 290 8.22 9.26 -27.27
C GLY A 290 8.63 8.58 -25.96
N ILE A 291 9.39 9.31 -25.14
CA ILE A 291 9.93 8.79 -23.87
C ILE A 291 8.80 8.42 -22.90
N GLY A 292 7.76 9.26 -22.77
CA GLY A 292 6.64 8.97 -21.86
C GLY A 292 5.92 7.66 -22.18
N PHE A 293 5.73 7.36 -23.48
CA PHE A 293 5.18 6.08 -23.92
C PHE A 293 6.06 4.90 -23.49
N ALA A 294 7.38 5.01 -23.69
CA ALA A 294 8.33 3.97 -23.30
C ALA A 294 8.43 3.81 -21.76
N ILE A 295 8.25 4.89 -20.98
CA ILE A 295 8.16 4.81 -19.52
C ILE A 295 6.92 4.00 -19.11
N VAL A 296 5.74 4.30 -19.68
CA VAL A 296 4.51 3.52 -19.41
C VAL A 296 4.72 2.06 -19.77
N ARG A 297 5.27 1.78 -20.96
CA ARG A 297 5.60 0.42 -21.41
C ARG A 297 6.48 -0.32 -20.40
N ALA A 298 7.54 0.32 -19.92
CA ALA A 298 8.47 -0.28 -18.97
C ALA A 298 7.85 -0.47 -17.59
N LEU A 299 7.04 0.49 -17.11
CA LEU A 299 6.32 0.36 -15.84
C LEU A 299 5.29 -0.76 -15.89
N CYS A 300 4.53 -0.92 -16.98
CA CYS A 300 3.59 -2.04 -17.13
C CYS A 300 4.27 -3.41 -16.99
N LYS A 301 5.57 -3.50 -17.33
CA LYS A 301 6.35 -4.74 -17.24
C LYS A 301 6.99 -4.97 -15.87
N LYS A 302 7.10 -3.95 -15.02
CA LYS A 302 7.98 -3.98 -13.83
C LYS A 302 7.33 -3.47 -12.54
N PHE A 303 6.31 -2.63 -12.64
CA PHE A 303 5.61 -2.05 -11.50
C PHE A 303 4.48 -2.99 -11.08
N GLU A 304 4.45 -3.35 -9.80
CA GLU A 304 3.35 -4.12 -9.22
C GLU A 304 2.17 -3.19 -8.89
N GLY A 305 1.33 -2.92 -9.90
CA GLY A 305 0.15 -2.08 -9.77
C GLY A 305 -0.38 -1.61 -11.12
N ASP A 306 -1.35 -0.71 -11.07
CA ASP A 306 -1.87 -0.06 -12.26
C ASP A 306 -0.90 1.02 -12.77
N VAL A 307 -0.87 1.20 -14.09
CA VAL A 307 -0.10 2.28 -14.73
C VAL A 307 -1.06 3.17 -15.53
N LEU A 308 -1.08 4.45 -15.20
CA LEU A 308 -1.89 5.47 -15.84
C LEU A 308 -1.08 6.24 -16.88
N LEU A 309 -1.41 6.02 -18.15
CA LEU A 309 -0.97 6.82 -19.28
C LEU A 309 -1.84 8.07 -19.35
N THR A 310 -1.21 9.24 -19.32
CA THR A 310 -1.96 10.49 -19.50
C THR A 310 -1.51 11.26 -20.73
N SER A 311 -2.45 11.97 -21.34
CA SER A 311 -2.20 12.88 -22.45
C SER A 311 -3.26 13.98 -22.47
N ARG A 312 -2.89 15.14 -22.99
CA ARG A 312 -3.82 16.24 -23.22
C ARG A 312 -4.86 15.89 -24.29
N ASN A 313 -4.43 15.17 -25.34
CA ASN A 313 -5.31 14.75 -26.43
C ASN A 313 -5.83 13.33 -26.15
N VAL A 314 -7.15 13.21 -26.00
CA VAL A 314 -7.81 11.95 -25.65
C VAL A 314 -7.59 10.87 -26.71
N ASP A 315 -7.73 11.20 -27.99
CA ASP A 315 -7.64 10.22 -29.08
C ASP A 315 -6.21 9.68 -29.22
N LEU A 316 -5.20 10.55 -29.13
CA LEU A 316 -3.80 10.12 -29.15
C LEU A 316 -3.45 9.30 -27.91
N GLY A 317 -3.99 9.64 -26.75
CA GLY A 317 -3.81 8.87 -25.52
C GLY A 317 -4.42 7.47 -25.61
N LYS A 318 -5.65 7.35 -26.10
CA LYS A 318 -6.32 6.05 -26.32
C LYS A 318 -5.59 5.19 -27.34
N LYS A 319 -5.17 5.77 -28.47
CA LYS A 319 -4.33 5.05 -29.45
C LYS A 319 -3.03 4.54 -28.85
N ALA A 320 -2.39 5.32 -27.98
CA ALA A 320 -1.19 4.86 -27.29
C ALA A 320 -1.46 3.69 -26.34
N VAL A 321 -2.62 3.65 -25.68
CA VAL A 321 -3.04 2.47 -24.90
C VAL A 321 -3.23 1.26 -25.81
N GLU A 322 -3.95 1.41 -26.93
CA GLU A 322 -4.16 0.32 -27.90
C GLU A 322 -2.84 -0.27 -28.44
N GLU A 323 -1.84 0.57 -28.70
CA GLU A 323 -0.51 0.07 -29.12
C GLU A 323 0.19 -0.74 -28.02
N LEU A 324 0.02 -0.38 -26.75
CA LEU A 324 0.58 -1.12 -25.62
C LEU A 324 -0.18 -2.42 -25.35
N GLU A 325 -1.49 -2.44 -25.61
CA GLU A 325 -2.33 -3.65 -25.53
C GLU A 325 -1.90 -4.71 -26.54
N LYS A 326 -1.42 -4.31 -27.73
CA LYS A 326 -0.82 -5.24 -28.70
C LYS A 326 0.45 -5.91 -28.18
N GLU A 327 1.14 -5.30 -27.21
CA GLU A 327 2.28 -5.92 -26.51
C GLU A 327 1.86 -6.80 -25.31
N GLY A 328 0.55 -6.96 -25.06
CA GLY A 328 0.03 -7.68 -23.89
C GLY A 328 0.11 -6.87 -22.58
N LEU A 329 0.22 -5.54 -22.68
CA LEU A 329 0.27 -4.63 -21.54
C LEU A 329 -1.10 -3.94 -21.37
N HIS A 330 -1.45 -3.57 -20.15
CA HIS A 330 -2.79 -3.03 -19.86
C HIS A 330 -2.75 -1.69 -19.10
N PRO A 331 -2.12 -0.64 -19.67
CA PRO A 331 -2.16 0.69 -19.05
C PRO A 331 -3.59 1.26 -19.11
N LYS A 332 -3.96 2.03 -18.08
CA LYS A 332 -5.19 2.80 -18.05
C LYS A 332 -4.96 4.18 -18.66
N PHE A 333 -5.99 4.80 -19.22
CA PHE A 333 -5.93 6.17 -19.75
C PHE A 333 -6.65 7.16 -18.83
N HIS A 334 -6.06 8.34 -18.62
CA HIS A 334 -6.76 9.51 -18.11
C HIS A 334 -6.29 10.78 -18.84
N GLN A 335 -7.23 11.68 -19.17
CA GLN A 335 -6.88 12.94 -19.81
C GLN A 335 -6.14 13.85 -18.81
N LEU A 336 -5.04 14.46 -19.24
CA LEU A 336 -4.33 15.45 -18.44
C LEU A 336 -3.77 16.54 -19.35
N ASP A 337 -4.33 17.73 -19.24
CA ASP A 337 -3.75 18.96 -19.76
C ASP A 337 -3.06 19.70 -18.62
N LEU A 338 -1.72 19.80 -18.67
CA LEU A 338 -0.94 20.51 -17.67
C LEU A 338 -1.32 21.99 -17.60
N ASN A 339 -1.77 22.58 -18.72
CA ASN A 339 -2.05 24.00 -18.82
C ASN A 339 -3.46 24.36 -18.29
N ASP A 340 -4.27 23.36 -17.93
CA ASP A 340 -5.60 23.51 -17.34
C ASP A 340 -5.62 22.96 -15.92
N HIS A 341 -5.65 23.86 -14.93
CA HIS A 341 -5.71 23.49 -13.51
C HIS A 341 -6.90 22.56 -13.19
N ASN A 342 -8.05 22.74 -13.86
CA ASN A 342 -9.20 21.87 -13.64
C ASN A 342 -8.97 20.44 -14.16
N SER A 343 -8.18 20.27 -15.23
CA SER A 343 -7.76 18.95 -15.71
C SER A 343 -6.90 18.23 -14.65
N VAL A 344 -6.00 18.96 -13.98
CA VAL A 344 -5.18 18.43 -12.87
C VAL A 344 -6.06 18.05 -11.66
N VAL A 345 -7.02 18.90 -11.28
CA VAL A 345 -7.97 18.61 -10.18
C VAL A 345 -8.84 17.39 -10.49
N LYS A 346 -9.30 17.24 -11.74
CA LYS A 346 -10.04 16.04 -12.16
C LYS A 346 -9.21 14.77 -11.99
N LEU A 347 -7.93 14.80 -12.40
CA LEU A 347 -7.02 13.68 -12.17
C LEU A 347 -6.82 13.40 -10.67
N ARG A 348 -6.63 14.44 -9.85
CA ARG A 348 -6.54 14.29 -8.38
C ARG A 348 -7.75 13.57 -7.82
N ASN A 349 -8.96 14.03 -8.16
CA ASN A 349 -10.19 13.43 -7.65
C ASN A 349 -10.34 11.99 -8.13
N PHE A 350 -10.06 11.70 -9.40
CA PHE A 350 -10.05 10.33 -9.91
C PHE A 350 -9.09 9.41 -9.13
N LEU A 351 -7.86 9.88 -8.86
CA LEU A 351 -6.87 9.12 -8.08
C LEU A 351 -7.33 8.92 -6.63
N GLN A 352 -7.86 9.96 -5.99
CA GLN A 352 -8.41 9.88 -4.64
C GLN A 352 -9.57 8.88 -4.56
N ASP A 353 -10.54 8.98 -5.47
CA ASP A 353 -11.78 8.22 -5.42
C ASP A 353 -11.60 6.76 -5.83
N THR A 354 -10.72 6.51 -6.81
CA THR A 354 -10.50 5.17 -7.37
C THR A 354 -9.40 4.44 -6.64
N TYR A 355 -8.32 5.14 -6.31
CA TYR A 355 -7.12 4.53 -5.75
C TYR A 355 -6.91 4.87 -4.29
N GLY A 356 -7.38 6.01 -3.78
CA GLY A 356 -7.11 6.44 -2.39
C GLY A 356 -5.66 6.83 -2.15
N GLY A 357 -4.94 7.29 -3.18
CA GLY A 357 -3.55 7.70 -3.08
C GLY A 357 -2.74 7.52 -4.36
N LEU A 358 -1.44 7.83 -4.29
CA LEU A 358 -0.50 7.84 -5.41
C LEU A 358 0.87 7.28 -4.98
N ASP A 359 1.36 6.29 -5.73
CA ASP A 359 2.61 5.59 -5.41
C ASP A 359 3.79 6.07 -6.26
N VAL A 360 3.55 6.33 -7.54
CA VAL A 360 4.59 6.79 -8.48
C VAL A 360 4.05 7.93 -9.33
N LEU A 361 4.77 9.04 -9.39
CA LEU A 361 4.47 10.16 -10.27
C LEU A 361 5.66 10.47 -11.17
N VAL A 362 5.51 10.29 -12.48
CA VAL A 362 6.51 10.65 -13.47
C VAL A 362 6.05 11.89 -14.24
N ASN A 363 6.59 13.03 -13.86
CA ASN A 363 6.43 14.31 -14.53
C ASN A 363 7.31 14.37 -15.79
N ASN A 364 6.86 13.69 -16.86
CA ASN A 364 7.52 13.60 -18.16
C ASN A 364 7.05 14.67 -19.17
N ALA A 365 5.82 15.16 -19.06
CA ALA A 365 5.26 16.11 -20.02
C ALA A 365 6.14 17.36 -20.16
N GLY A 366 6.34 17.82 -21.40
CA GLY A 366 7.09 19.03 -21.69
C GLY A 366 7.18 19.33 -23.18
N ILE A 367 7.60 20.55 -23.49
CA ILE A 367 7.76 21.07 -24.85
C ILE A 367 9.16 21.66 -25.05
N ALA A 368 9.57 21.72 -26.31
CA ALA A 368 10.71 22.51 -26.75
C ALA A 368 10.40 23.05 -28.16
N TYR A 369 10.77 24.29 -28.41
CA TYR A 369 10.77 24.84 -29.77
C TYR A 369 11.90 24.21 -30.59
N LYS A 370 11.64 23.97 -31.88
CA LYS A 370 12.67 23.49 -32.80
C LYS A 370 13.67 24.63 -33.07
N ASN A 371 14.93 24.28 -33.37
CA ASN A 371 15.95 25.25 -33.76
C ASN A 371 15.55 26.08 -35.00
N SER A 372 14.70 25.54 -35.87
CA SER A 372 14.15 26.22 -37.05
C SER A 372 12.91 27.07 -36.77
N SER A 373 12.47 27.18 -35.52
CA SER A 373 11.30 28.00 -35.17
C SER A 373 11.58 29.48 -35.40
N THR A 374 10.62 30.17 -36.00
CA THR A 374 10.63 31.62 -36.21
C THR A 374 9.88 32.38 -35.11
N ALA A 375 9.36 31.69 -34.10
CA ALA A 375 8.68 32.32 -32.98
C ALA A 375 9.65 33.24 -32.23
N PRO A 376 9.22 34.45 -31.80
CA PRO A 376 10.05 35.34 -30.99
C PRO A 376 10.60 34.63 -29.75
N PHE A 377 11.83 34.94 -29.35
CA PHE A 377 12.43 34.29 -28.18
C PHE A 377 11.65 34.53 -26.89
N SER A 378 10.97 35.69 -26.78
CA SER A 378 10.05 36.01 -25.68
C SER A 378 8.92 34.98 -25.56
N GLU A 379 8.26 34.66 -26.67
CA GLU A 379 7.22 33.62 -26.74
C GLU A 379 7.81 32.24 -26.39
N GLN A 380 8.99 31.92 -26.92
CA GLN A 380 9.65 30.65 -26.60
C GLN A 380 9.95 30.55 -25.10
N ALA A 381 10.45 31.61 -24.48
CA ALA A 381 10.76 31.70 -23.06
C ALA A 381 9.49 31.54 -22.20
N GLU A 382 8.44 32.29 -22.50
CA GLU A 382 7.18 32.25 -21.76
C GLU A 382 6.50 30.87 -21.86
N VAL A 383 6.23 30.39 -23.07
CA VAL A 383 5.43 29.17 -23.28
C VAL A 383 6.18 27.93 -22.78
N THR A 384 7.51 27.88 -22.97
CA THR A 384 8.32 26.74 -22.51
C THR A 384 8.42 26.69 -20.98
N ASN A 385 8.67 27.83 -20.32
CA ASN A 385 8.78 27.86 -18.85
C ASN A 385 7.41 27.70 -18.17
N LYS A 386 6.34 28.23 -18.77
CA LYS A 386 4.97 27.96 -18.30
C LYS A 386 4.70 26.46 -18.28
N THR A 387 4.88 25.78 -19.41
CA THR A 387 4.54 24.35 -19.54
C THR A 387 5.48 23.44 -18.74
N ASN A 388 6.80 23.62 -18.89
CA ASN A 388 7.78 22.67 -18.35
C ASN A 388 8.07 22.86 -16.86
N PHE A 389 7.84 24.06 -16.32
CA PHE A 389 8.15 24.39 -14.93
C PHE A 389 6.89 24.73 -14.14
N PHE A 390 6.18 25.83 -14.46
CA PHE A 390 5.04 26.28 -13.65
C PHE A 390 3.88 25.29 -13.65
N ASP A 391 3.51 24.77 -14.82
CA ASP A 391 2.39 23.84 -14.94
C ASP A 391 2.75 22.46 -14.36
N THR A 392 4.01 22.01 -14.49
CA THR A 392 4.52 20.81 -13.78
C THR A 392 4.52 21.00 -12.26
N LEU A 393 4.90 22.18 -11.77
CA LEU A 393 4.83 22.50 -10.35
C LEU A 393 3.39 22.48 -9.84
N ASN A 394 2.45 23.03 -10.59
CA ASN A 394 1.02 22.95 -10.27
C ASN A 394 0.53 21.49 -10.18
N VAL A 395 0.96 20.60 -11.08
CA VAL A 395 0.68 19.15 -10.96
C VAL A 395 1.22 18.59 -9.64
N CYS A 396 2.45 18.95 -9.26
CA CYS A 396 3.03 18.51 -7.99
C CYS A 396 2.23 19.04 -6.80
N GLU A 397 1.96 20.34 -6.73
CA GLU A 397 1.21 20.98 -5.63
C GLU A 397 -0.19 20.35 -5.44
N VAL A 398 -0.87 19.99 -6.53
CA VAL A 398 -2.21 19.37 -6.49
C VAL A 398 -2.18 17.88 -6.14
N LEU A 399 -1.17 17.13 -6.59
CA LEU A 399 -1.10 15.67 -6.40
C LEU A 399 -0.28 15.23 -5.18
N PHE A 400 0.61 16.07 -4.65
CA PHE A 400 1.45 15.73 -3.49
C PHE A 400 0.65 15.33 -2.25
N PRO A 401 -0.52 15.92 -1.94
CA PRO A 401 -1.36 15.46 -0.85
C PRO A 401 -1.82 13.99 -0.96
N LEU A 402 -1.75 13.37 -2.15
CA LEU A 402 -2.11 11.96 -2.36
C LEU A 402 -0.92 11.00 -2.23
N LEU A 403 0.31 11.50 -2.09
CA LEU A 403 1.49 10.64 -2.05
C LEU A 403 1.44 9.74 -0.82
N ARG A 404 1.56 8.43 -1.06
CA ARG A 404 1.62 7.42 0.00
C ARG A 404 3.03 7.33 0.61
N PRO A 405 3.17 6.69 1.79
CA PRO A 405 4.47 6.21 2.23
C PRO A 405 5.20 5.45 1.11
N HIS A 406 6.51 5.63 1.01
CA HIS A 406 7.35 5.03 -0.04
C HIS A 406 7.09 5.53 -1.48
N ALA A 407 6.36 6.63 -1.67
CA ALA A 407 6.11 7.14 -3.02
C ALA A 407 7.39 7.60 -3.74
N ARG A 408 7.41 7.47 -5.08
CA ARG A 408 8.51 7.90 -5.95
C ARG A 408 8.05 8.94 -6.96
N VAL A 409 8.59 10.15 -6.85
CA VAL A 409 8.33 11.26 -7.79
C VAL A 409 9.56 11.48 -8.66
N VAL A 410 9.34 11.46 -9.98
CA VAL A 410 10.37 11.63 -10.99
C VAL A 410 10.03 12.85 -11.85
N ASN A 411 10.79 13.91 -11.70
CA ASN A 411 10.69 15.09 -12.55
C ASN A 411 11.69 14.96 -13.71
N VAL A 412 11.19 14.74 -14.93
CA VAL A 412 12.04 14.54 -16.10
C VAL A 412 12.64 15.88 -16.53
N SER A 413 13.89 16.08 -16.15
CA SER A 413 14.73 17.22 -16.51
C SER A 413 15.53 16.92 -17.79
N SER A 414 16.72 17.49 -17.95
CA SER A 414 17.60 17.28 -19.10
C SER A 414 19.04 17.67 -18.77
N MET A 415 20.01 17.11 -19.50
CA MET A 415 21.39 17.64 -19.50
C MET A 415 21.45 19.12 -19.92
N ALA A 416 20.45 19.61 -20.67
CA ALA A 416 20.29 21.03 -21.00
C ALA A 416 20.18 21.93 -19.76
N SER A 417 19.71 21.38 -18.63
CA SER A 417 19.70 22.06 -17.33
C SER A 417 21.11 22.48 -16.92
N GLN A 418 22.06 21.53 -16.89
CA GLN A 418 23.46 21.82 -16.57
C GLN A 418 24.12 22.72 -17.62
N MET A 419 23.85 22.48 -18.90
CA MET A 419 24.42 23.28 -19.99
C MET A 419 23.99 24.75 -19.93
N ALA A 420 22.74 25.01 -19.56
CA ALA A 420 22.23 26.36 -19.36
C ALA A 420 22.79 26.97 -18.06
N LEU A 421 22.84 26.20 -16.97
CA LEU A 421 23.43 26.67 -15.71
C LEU A 421 24.87 27.13 -15.92
N ASN A 422 25.67 26.38 -16.68
CA ASN A 422 27.06 26.73 -17.01
C ASN A 422 27.21 28.06 -17.77
N GLN A 423 26.17 28.49 -18.49
CA GLN A 423 26.14 29.75 -19.25
C GLN A 423 25.56 30.93 -18.45
N CYS A 424 24.99 30.68 -17.27
CA CYS A 424 24.52 31.74 -16.41
C CYS A 424 25.69 32.51 -15.77
N SER A 425 25.44 33.74 -15.33
CA SER A 425 26.41 34.53 -14.54
C SER A 425 26.73 33.84 -13.21
N SER A 426 27.87 34.20 -12.61
CA SER A 426 28.29 33.67 -11.31
C SER A 426 27.25 33.87 -10.21
N GLU A 427 26.54 35.00 -10.24
CA GLU A 427 25.48 35.33 -9.29
C GLU A 427 24.29 34.38 -9.45
N LEU A 428 23.78 34.21 -10.68
CA LEU A 428 22.65 33.30 -10.94
C LEU A 428 23.01 31.85 -10.68
N LYS A 429 24.23 31.43 -11.03
CA LYS A 429 24.75 30.10 -10.67
C LYS A 429 24.69 29.88 -9.16
N ALA A 430 25.23 30.82 -8.38
CA ALA A 430 25.22 30.75 -6.93
C ALA A 430 23.80 30.67 -6.35
N ARG A 431 22.84 31.44 -6.90
CA ARG A 431 21.43 31.36 -6.47
C ARG A 431 20.78 30.03 -6.82
N PHE A 432 20.90 29.55 -8.06
CA PHE A 432 20.30 28.27 -8.47
C PHE A 432 20.89 27.05 -7.75
N THR A 433 22.14 27.14 -7.29
CA THR A 433 22.80 26.07 -6.52
C THR A 433 22.78 26.29 -5.01
N ASP A 434 22.12 27.34 -4.51
CA ASP A 434 22.00 27.60 -3.08
C ASP A 434 21.17 26.47 -2.43
N PRO A 435 21.71 25.71 -1.46
CA PRO A 435 20.95 24.65 -0.78
C PRO A 435 19.70 25.17 -0.04
N ASN A 436 19.64 26.48 0.23
CA ASN A 436 18.54 27.14 0.94
C ASN A 436 17.56 27.88 0.02
N ILE A 437 17.73 27.83 -1.31
CA ILE A 437 16.79 28.47 -2.24
C ILE A 437 15.34 28.02 -1.93
N THR A 438 14.41 28.96 -1.91
CA THR A 438 12.99 28.67 -1.66
C THR A 438 12.24 28.49 -2.98
N MET A 439 11.07 27.84 -2.93
CA MET A 439 10.23 27.70 -4.11
C MET A 439 9.80 29.06 -4.68
N ASP A 440 9.52 30.04 -3.82
CA ASP A 440 9.13 31.39 -4.24
C ASP A 440 10.28 32.14 -4.91
N GLU A 441 11.49 31.98 -4.39
CA GLU A 441 12.68 32.53 -5.02
C GLU A 441 12.91 31.90 -6.40
N LEU A 442 12.83 30.58 -6.52
CA LEU A 442 12.95 29.88 -7.80
C LEU A 442 11.89 30.38 -8.79
N LYS A 443 10.62 30.49 -8.36
CA LYS A 443 9.53 31.07 -9.16
C LYS A 443 9.88 32.49 -9.63
N SER A 444 10.47 33.31 -8.75
CA SER A 444 10.89 34.68 -9.08
C SER A 444 12.02 34.73 -10.11
N LEU A 445 13.03 33.88 -10.00
CA LEU A 445 14.14 33.82 -10.96
C LEU A 445 13.66 33.37 -12.36
N ILE A 446 12.76 32.39 -12.43
CA ILE A 446 12.19 31.96 -13.71
C ILE A 446 11.29 33.04 -14.30
N LYS A 447 10.51 33.78 -13.49
CA LYS A 447 9.76 34.96 -13.96
C LYS A 447 10.68 36.05 -14.49
N GLN A 448 11.75 36.38 -13.78
CA GLN A 448 12.75 37.35 -14.22
C GLN A 448 13.35 36.98 -15.59
N PHE A 449 13.64 35.69 -15.83
CA PHE A 449 14.07 35.23 -17.15
C PHE A 449 13.03 35.51 -18.23
N ILE A 450 11.75 35.21 -17.97
CA ILE A 450 10.65 35.47 -18.91
C ILE A 450 10.51 36.97 -19.19
N ASP A 451 10.47 37.80 -18.14
CA ASP A 451 10.29 39.26 -18.25
C ASP A 451 11.45 39.92 -19.00
N THR A 452 12.68 39.49 -18.73
CA THR A 452 13.86 40.01 -19.44
C THR A 452 13.94 39.52 -20.89
N ALA A 453 13.43 38.32 -21.18
CA ALA A 453 13.32 37.80 -22.56
C ALA A 453 12.32 38.59 -23.41
N GLN A 454 11.27 39.19 -22.82
CA GLN A 454 10.33 40.06 -23.55
C GLN A 454 11.02 41.24 -24.24
N ASN A 455 12.14 41.72 -23.68
CA ASN A 455 12.91 42.85 -24.20
C ASN A 455 14.29 42.44 -24.74
N ASN A 456 14.54 41.13 -24.94
CA ASN A 456 15.84 40.56 -25.35
C ASN A 456 17.03 40.88 -24.41
N LYS A 457 16.75 41.14 -23.12
CA LYS A 457 17.75 41.51 -22.09
C LYS A 457 18.12 40.37 -21.15
N HIS A 458 17.63 39.15 -21.37
CA HIS A 458 17.91 38.00 -20.49
C HIS A 458 19.40 37.67 -20.40
N ARG A 459 20.18 37.85 -21.47
CA ARG A 459 21.64 37.68 -21.43
C ARG A 459 22.33 38.76 -20.60
N GLU A 460 21.89 40.01 -20.70
CA GLU A 460 22.38 41.12 -19.87
C GLU A 460 22.05 40.88 -18.39
N ALA A 461 20.88 40.30 -18.12
CA ALA A 461 20.48 39.85 -16.79
C ALA A 461 21.19 38.56 -16.33
N GLY A 462 22.14 38.04 -17.11
CA GLY A 462 23.01 36.92 -16.75
C GLY A 462 22.47 35.53 -17.06
N PHE A 463 21.31 35.39 -17.70
CA PHE A 463 20.73 34.08 -18.03
C PHE A 463 21.32 33.48 -19.31
N ALA A 464 21.28 32.16 -19.39
CA ALA A 464 21.53 31.43 -20.64
C ALA A 464 20.50 31.79 -21.73
N ASN A 465 20.93 31.71 -22.99
CA ASN A 465 20.05 31.96 -24.14
C ASN A 465 19.31 30.70 -24.58
N SER A 466 18.60 30.06 -23.65
CA SER A 466 17.86 28.83 -23.92
C SER A 466 16.60 28.76 -23.06
N ALA A 467 15.44 28.95 -23.70
CA ALA A 467 14.15 28.78 -23.02
C ALA A 467 13.99 27.37 -22.43
N TYR A 468 14.34 26.34 -23.23
CA TYR A 468 14.31 24.95 -22.78
C TYR A 468 15.30 24.69 -21.64
N GLY A 469 16.55 25.15 -21.79
CA GLY A 469 17.59 25.00 -20.76
C GLY A 469 17.18 25.62 -19.43
N THR A 470 16.71 26.89 -19.43
CA THR A 470 16.22 27.57 -18.22
C THR A 470 15.03 26.84 -17.60
N SER A 471 14.08 26.35 -18.40
CA SER A 471 12.96 25.57 -17.86
C SER A 471 13.41 24.30 -17.14
N LYS A 472 14.48 23.65 -17.65
CA LYS A 472 15.05 22.46 -17.04
C LYS A 472 15.99 22.77 -15.86
N ILE A 473 16.53 23.98 -15.74
CA ILE A 473 17.09 24.46 -14.46
C ILE A 473 15.96 24.49 -13.42
N GLY A 474 14.83 25.14 -13.75
CA GLY A 474 13.65 25.20 -12.90
C GLY A 474 13.21 23.82 -12.40
N VAL A 475 13.02 22.86 -13.31
CA VAL A 475 12.62 21.48 -12.94
C VAL A 475 13.65 20.79 -12.02
N THR A 476 14.94 20.97 -12.27
CA THR A 476 15.98 20.34 -11.42
C THR A 476 15.98 20.92 -10.01
N VAL A 477 15.98 22.25 -9.87
CA VAL A 477 15.99 22.92 -8.57
C VAL A 477 14.68 22.67 -7.81
N MET A 478 13.54 22.67 -8.51
CA MET A 478 12.23 22.33 -7.96
C MET A 478 12.25 20.97 -7.26
N SER A 479 12.82 19.93 -7.89
CA SER A 479 12.93 18.61 -7.28
C SER A 479 13.74 18.60 -5.99
N MET A 480 14.84 19.38 -5.94
CA MET A 480 15.69 19.48 -4.75
C MET A 480 14.94 20.17 -3.60
N ILE A 481 14.21 21.25 -3.90
CA ILE A 481 13.37 21.95 -2.92
C ILE A 481 12.25 21.04 -2.42
N GLN A 482 11.52 20.38 -3.31
CA GLN A 482 10.42 19.47 -2.98
C GLN A 482 10.87 18.35 -2.04
N GLN A 483 12.02 17.72 -2.33
CA GLN A 483 12.57 16.71 -1.43
C GLN A 483 12.86 17.28 -0.04
N ARG A 484 13.57 18.43 0.02
CA ARG A 484 13.93 19.08 1.29
C ARG A 484 12.68 19.40 2.13
N GLU A 485 11.62 19.89 1.49
CA GLU A 485 10.37 20.21 2.17
C GLU A 485 9.63 18.96 2.68
N LEU A 486 9.68 17.85 1.95
CA LEU A 486 9.12 16.57 2.41
C LEU A 486 9.92 15.98 3.57
N ASP A 487 11.24 16.09 3.53
CA ASP A 487 12.13 15.67 4.62
C ASP A 487 11.84 16.46 5.89
N ALA A 488 11.70 17.79 5.78
CA ALA A 488 11.38 18.67 6.90
C ALA A 488 10.00 18.38 7.52
N LYS A 489 9.06 17.84 6.74
CA LYS A 489 7.72 17.41 7.20
C LYS A 489 7.70 16.01 7.81
N GLY A 490 8.82 15.28 7.79
CA GLY A 490 8.88 13.90 8.28
C GLY A 490 8.08 12.92 7.42
N ALA A 491 8.03 13.12 6.10
CA ALA A 491 7.30 12.23 5.20
C ALA A 491 7.93 10.82 5.17
N ASP A 492 7.10 9.78 5.34
CA ASP A 492 7.51 8.38 5.41
C ASP A 492 8.09 7.88 4.06
N ASP A 493 9.41 8.01 3.92
CA ASP A 493 10.19 7.51 2.78
C ASP A 493 9.68 7.98 1.39
N ILE A 494 9.23 9.22 1.26
CA ILE A 494 8.92 9.80 -0.06
C ILE A 494 10.20 10.31 -0.73
N VAL A 495 10.45 9.89 -1.98
CA VAL A 495 11.64 10.30 -2.75
C VAL A 495 11.22 11.08 -3.99
N VAL A 496 11.78 12.27 -4.15
CA VAL A 496 11.67 13.15 -5.31
C VAL A 496 13.05 13.32 -5.95
N ASN A 497 13.18 12.94 -7.22
CA ASN A 497 14.42 13.12 -7.98
C ASN A 497 14.14 13.82 -9.31
N ALA A 498 15.09 14.63 -9.76
CA ALA A 498 15.16 15.07 -11.15
C ALA A 498 15.98 14.05 -11.96
N CYS A 499 15.63 13.80 -13.22
CA CYS A 499 16.46 12.93 -14.05
C CYS A 499 16.60 13.40 -15.51
N CYS A 500 17.70 13.01 -16.15
CA CYS A 500 17.95 13.21 -17.57
C CYS A 500 17.76 11.89 -18.33
N PRO A 501 16.87 11.83 -19.35
CA PRO A 501 16.66 10.64 -20.16
C PRO A 501 17.74 10.43 -21.24
N GLY A 502 18.72 11.34 -21.35
CA GLY A 502 19.75 11.29 -22.40
C GLY A 502 19.29 11.96 -23.70
N TYR A 503 20.05 11.77 -24.78
CA TYR A 503 19.74 12.36 -26.09
C TYR A 503 18.98 11.36 -26.98
N VAL A 504 17.65 11.41 -26.87
CA VAL A 504 16.74 10.38 -27.39
C VAL A 504 16.18 10.77 -28.75
N ASN A 505 16.09 9.80 -29.66
CA ASN A 505 15.47 9.94 -30.98
C ASN A 505 13.94 10.12 -30.83
N THR A 506 13.47 11.37 -30.94
CA THR A 506 12.05 11.75 -30.82
C THR A 506 11.75 12.96 -31.70
N ASP A 507 10.47 13.29 -31.89
CA ASP A 507 10.06 14.52 -32.56
C ASP A 507 10.70 15.79 -31.95
N MET A 508 10.88 15.79 -30.61
CA MET A 508 11.45 16.92 -29.87
C MET A 508 12.92 17.15 -30.24
N SER A 509 13.69 16.08 -30.45
CA SER A 509 15.08 16.16 -30.92
C SER A 509 15.18 16.19 -32.45
N SER A 510 14.07 16.34 -33.18
CA SER A 510 14.03 16.21 -34.65
C SER A 510 14.69 14.93 -35.15
N HIS A 511 14.49 13.84 -34.40
CA HIS A 511 15.07 12.51 -34.64
C HIS A 511 16.61 12.45 -34.70
N GLN A 512 17.30 13.43 -34.10
CA GLN A 512 18.77 13.50 -34.08
C GLN A 512 19.40 12.80 -32.86
N GLY A 513 18.59 12.28 -31.93
CA GLY A 513 19.10 11.55 -30.77
C GLY A 513 19.69 10.18 -31.12
N HIS A 514 20.71 9.75 -30.37
CA HIS A 514 21.37 8.46 -30.57
C HIS A 514 20.75 7.33 -29.73
N LEU A 515 19.92 7.67 -28.73
CA LEU A 515 19.21 6.69 -27.90
C LEU A 515 17.82 6.40 -28.45
N THR A 516 17.35 5.15 -28.33
CA THR A 516 15.94 4.80 -28.56
C THR A 516 15.06 5.32 -27.42
N ILE A 517 13.74 5.35 -27.63
CA ILE A 517 12.79 5.74 -26.58
C ILE A 517 12.86 4.83 -25.35
N ASP A 518 13.14 3.54 -25.53
CA ASP A 518 13.30 2.58 -24.42
C ASP A 518 14.57 2.84 -23.62
N GLN A 519 15.69 3.09 -24.31
CA GLN A 519 16.94 3.48 -23.65
C GLN A 519 16.76 4.81 -22.89
N GLY A 520 16.00 5.75 -23.47
CA GLY A 520 15.64 7.01 -22.82
C GLY A 520 14.78 6.84 -21.57
N ALA A 521 13.92 5.81 -21.54
CA ALA A 521 13.06 5.51 -20.40
C ALA A 521 13.80 4.86 -19.22
N GLU A 522 15.01 4.31 -19.43
CA GLU A 522 15.73 3.57 -18.38
C GLU A 522 15.98 4.38 -17.10
N THR A 523 16.45 5.63 -17.23
CA THR A 523 16.76 6.45 -16.04
C THR A 523 15.49 6.89 -15.30
N PRO A 524 14.44 7.42 -15.97
CA PRO A 524 13.17 7.70 -15.30
C PRO A 524 12.56 6.48 -14.60
N VAL A 525 12.58 5.30 -15.26
CA VAL A 525 12.03 4.05 -14.69
C VAL A 525 12.86 3.58 -13.50
N TYR A 526 14.18 3.70 -13.56
CA TYR A 526 15.06 3.44 -12.41
C TYR A 526 14.68 4.29 -11.20
N CYS A 527 14.47 5.61 -11.39
CA CYS A 527 14.04 6.50 -10.31
C CYS A 527 12.64 6.17 -9.79
N ALA A 528 11.72 5.79 -10.69
CA ALA A 528 10.33 5.45 -10.35
C ALA A 528 10.22 4.13 -9.55
N LEU A 529 11.20 3.24 -9.68
CA LEU A 529 11.21 1.91 -9.07
C LEU A 529 12.28 1.77 -7.97
N LEU A 530 12.79 2.87 -7.43
CA LEU A 530 13.72 2.81 -6.29
C LEU A 530 13.04 2.08 -5.12
N PRO A 531 13.74 1.13 -4.46
CA PRO A 531 13.15 0.33 -3.38
C PRO A 531 12.77 1.21 -2.17
N PRO A 532 11.90 0.73 -1.27
CA PRO A 532 11.57 1.43 -0.04
C PRO A 532 12.80 1.62 0.87
N ASN A 533 12.76 2.65 1.71
CA ASN A 533 13.74 3.02 2.73
C ASN A 533 15.15 3.24 2.17
N ILE A 534 15.25 3.89 1.01
CA ILE A 534 16.55 4.25 0.45
C ILE A 534 17.04 5.58 0.99
N ASP A 535 18.30 5.60 1.43
CA ASP A 535 18.96 6.86 1.79
C ASP A 535 19.33 7.68 0.54
N HIS A 536 19.75 6.98 -0.53
CA HIS A 536 20.21 7.59 -1.79
C HIS A 536 19.83 6.74 -3.02
N PRO A 537 19.50 7.35 -4.18
CA PRO A 537 19.42 8.80 -4.43
C PRO A 537 18.12 9.45 -3.94
N ARG A 538 18.24 10.59 -3.24
CA ARG A 538 17.13 11.37 -2.65
C ARG A 538 17.38 12.86 -2.88
N GLY A 539 16.48 13.56 -3.59
CA GLY A 539 16.64 14.99 -3.91
C GLY A 539 17.82 15.28 -4.86
N LYS A 540 18.11 14.37 -5.79
CA LYS A 540 19.28 14.45 -6.68
C LYS A 540 18.90 14.60 -8.15
N PHE A 541 19.88 15.00 -8.96
CA PHE A 541 19.82 14.95 -10.42
C PHE A 541 20.46 13.65 -10.92
N ILE A 542 19.69 12.81 -11.60
CA ILE A 542 20.10 11.46 -12.02
C ILE A 542 20.28 11.40 -13.53
N ARG A 543 21.39 10.82 -13.99
CA ARG A 543 21.65 10.53 -15.40
C ARG A 543 22.27 9.14 -15.51
N GLU A 544 21.83 8.34 -16.49
CA GLU A 544 22.35 6.97 -16.70
C GLU A 544 22.30 6.12 -15.41
N LYS A 545 21.18 6.26 -14.67
CA LYS A 545 20.95 5.57 -13.38
C LYS A 545 21.98 5.87 -12.29
N LYS A 546 22.70 6.99 -12.40
CA LYS A 546 23.69 7.47 -11.42
C LYS A 546 23.40 8.91 -11.02
N VAL A 547 23.77 9.27 -9.79
CA VAL A 547 23.79 10.66 -9.36
C VAL A 547 24.81 11.39 -10.23
N ALA A 548 24.34 12.38 -10.99
CA ALA A 548 25.18 13.22 -11.81
C ALA A 548 25.50 14.50 -11.04
N GLU A 549 26.71 15.03 -11.26
CA GLU A 549 27.04 16.34 -10.73
C GLU A 549 26.15 17.39 -11.40
N TRP A 550 25.39 18.12 -10.57
CA TRP A 550 24.66 19.31 -10.96
C TRP A 550 25.10 20.45 -10.06
N LYS A 551 26.14 21.18 -10.49
CA LYS A 551 26.82 22.23 -9.71
C LYS A 551 27.36 23.34 -10.63
N ALA A 552 27.60 24.52 -10.05
CA ALA A 552 27.97 25.78 -10.73
C ALA A 552 29.35 25.75 -11.41
#